data_AF-A0A956NCX4-F1
#
_entry.id   AF-A0A956NCX4-F1
#
_cell.length_a   1.000
_cell.length_b   1.000
_cell.length_c   1.000
_cell.angle_alpha   90.00
_cell.angle_beta   90.00
_cell.angle_gamma   90.00
#
_symmetry.space_group_name_H-M   'P 1'
#
loop_
_entity.id
_entity.type
_entity.pdbx_description
1 polymer ?
#
loop_
_entity_poly.entity_id
_entity_poly.type
_entity_poly.pdbx_seq_one_letter_code
_entity_poly.pdbx_strand_id
1 'polypeptide(L)'
;MKFTGGWIVNLVIDFVIVTFLIYHLFLLVRGTRALQMFLGLMAIILLSLLADVFHLSMVQWLLASLRTVWVVAFLIIFQPELRRGLSMMGNSKLFKRVFKLQEASHLGEIEDAVQNLRKRGLGAIVVMERNSQLRGYIETGTLLESNLTAELIETVFTPPSPLHDGAIIVRGNQIVAAGCILPLSTSTTLDRSYGTRHRAILGISEETDALAIAVSEETRQISIAENGRLIRNVDPNELKGVLAQFLTPADDRAEKAEAEAERAEKNTTRLDRKEKAPRAPERKEKAERADSDDATIGSSSGDETPPRPASATSPS
;
A
#
# COMPACT_ATOMS: atom_id res chain seq x y z
N MET A 1 18.58 34.31 48.49
CA MET A 1 17.56 33.25 48.26
C MET A 1 16.95 33.45 46.88
N LYS A 2 17.31 32.63 45.88
CA LYS A 2 16.59 32.53 44.60
C LYS A 2 15.95 31.14 44.55
N PHE A 3 14.69 31.06 44.94
CA PHE A 3 13.93 29.81 45.02
C PHE A 3 13.55 29.32 43.62
N THR A 4 14.26 28.30 43.14
CA THR A 4 13.74 26.97 42.74
C THR A 4 12.37 26.85 42.05
N GLY A 5 11.92 27.81 41.22
CA GLY A 5 10.68 27.66 40.43
C GLY A 5 10.85 26.85 39.14
N GLY A 6 12.01 26.96 38.48
CA GLY A 6 12.25 26.30 37.18
C GLY A 6 12.28 24.77 37.24
N TRP A 7 12.67 24.19 38.39
CA TRP A 7 12.75 22.74 38.52
C TRP A 7 11.37 22.09 38.57
N ILE A 8 10.39 22.76 39.19
CA ILE A 8 8.99 22.30 39.24
C ILE A 8 8.35 22.38 37.85
N VAL A 9 8.59 23.48 37.12
CA VAL A 9 8.07 23.63 35.75
C VAL A 9 8.65 22.55 34.84
N ASN A 10 9.95 22.29 34.92
CA ASN A 10 10.57 21.21 34.16
C ASN A 10 9.99 19.84 34.54
N LEU A 11 9.77 19.57 35.84
CA LEU A 11 9.24 18.29 36.32
C LEU A 11 7.78 18.06 35.87
N VAL A 12 6.97 19.12 35.82
CA VAL A 12 5.60 19.06 35.30
C VAL A 12 5.60 18.80 33.79
N ILE A 13 6.44 19.50 33.03
CA ILE A 13 6.58 19.30 31.58
C ILE A 13 7.03 17.86 31.29
N ASP A 14 8.04 17.37 32.01
CA ASP A 14 8.59 16.03 31.85
C ASP A 14 7.53 14.95 32.18
N PHE A 15 6.78 15.14 33.27
CA PHE A 15 5.69 14.24 33.64
C PHE A 15 4.59 14.19 32.57
N VAL A 16 4.21 15.33 31.98
CA VAL A 16 3.20 15.38 30.91
C VAL A 16 3.69 14.68 29.65
N ILE A 17 4.93 14.92 29.24
CA ILE A 17 5.53 14.28 28.06
C ILE A 17 5.61 12.76 28.26
N VAL A 18 6.16 12.32 29.40
CA VAL A 18 6.27 10.89 29.74
C VAL A 18 4.90 10.23 29.80
N THR A 19 3.92 10.87 30.44
CA THR A 19 2.54 10.34 30.52
C THR A 19 1.90 10.25 29.14
N PHE A 20 2.05 11.27 28.29
CA PHE A 20 1.55 11.23 26.92
C PHE A 20 2.20 10.09 26.12
N LEU A 21 3.51 9.92 26.24
CA LEU A 21 4.28 8.89 25.54
C LEU A 21 3.91 7.48 26.00
N ILE A 22 3.76 7.27 27.32
CA ILE A 22 3.26 6.02 27.92
C ILE A 22 1.81 5.75 27.48
N TYR A 23 0.93 6.75 27.48
CA TYR A 23 -0.46 6.60 27.04
C TYR A 23 -0.54 6.17 25.57
N HIS A 24 0.26 6.81 24.70
CA HIS A 24 0.32 6.45 23.29
C HIS A 24 0.89 5.04 23.07
N LEU A 25 1.95 4.68 23.80
CA LEU A 25 2.52 3.33 23.80
C LEU A 25 1.48 2.30 24.27
N PHE A 26 0.70 2.61 25.31
CA PHE A 26 -0.38 1.76 25.80
C PHE A 26 -1.47 1.56 24.76
N LEU A 27 -1.87 2.62 24.03
CA LEU A 27 -2.84 2.53 22.93
C LEU A 27 -2.34 1.62 21.80
N LEU A 28 -1.04 1.67 21.51
CA LEU A 28 -0.38 0.90 20.45
C LEU A 28 -0.32 -0.61 20.78
N VAL A 29 -0.20 -0.95 22.06
CA VAL A 29 -0.11 -2.33 22.54
C VAL A 29 -1.49 -2.88 22.93
N ARG A 30 -2.52 -2.04 23.06
CA ARG A 30 -3.86 -2.43 23.48
C ARG A 30 -4.49 -3.43 22.51
N GLY A 31 -4.88 -4.60 23.03
CA GLY A 31 -5.51 -5.68 22.24
C GLY A 31 -4.52 -6.69 21.64
N THR A 32 -3.21 -6.50 21.85
CA THR A 32 -2.19 -7.44 21.38
C THR A 32 -1.89 -8.52 22.43
N ARG A 33 -1.37 -9.67 22.00
CA ARG A 33 -0.82 -10.70 22.92
C ARG A 33 0.29 -10.11 23.81
N ALA A 34 1.02 -9.11 23.33
CA ALA A 34 2.04 -8.41 24.09
C ALA A 34 1.49 -7.71 25.34
N LEU A 35 0.22 -7.25 25.34
CA LEU A 35 -0.41 -6.66 26.53
C LEU A 35 -0.60 -7.70 27.63
N GLN A 36 -1.06 -8.91 27.29
CA GLN A 36 -1.23 -10.00 28.27
C GLN A 36 0.11 -10.41 28.87
N MET A 37 1.16 -10.48 28.05
CA MET A 37 2.52 -10.76 28.50
C MET A 37 3.07 -9.64 29.41
N PHE A 38 2.84 -8.37 29.04
CA PHE A 38 3.23 -7.21 29.84
C PHE A 38 2.52 -7.17 31.21
N LEU A 39 1.20 -7.43 31.24
CA LEU A 39 0.42 -7.56 32.48
C LEU A 39 0.95 -8.69 33.37
N GLY A 40 1.32 -9.83 32.78
CA GLY A 40 1.96 -10.94 33.50
C GLY A 40 3.30 -10.54 34.12
N LEU A 41 4.15 -9.83 33.37
CA LEU A 41 5.42 -9.31 33.87
C LEU A 41 5.22 -8.30 35.02
N MET A 42 4.25 -7.39 34.87
CA MET A 42 3.90 -6.41 35.90
C MET A 42 3.42 -7.09 37.19
N ALA A 43 2.60 -8.14 37.06
CA ALA A 43 2.13 -8.92 38.20
C ALA A 43 3.28 -9.58 38.98
N ILE A 44 4.29 -10.12 38.29
CA ILE A 44 5.47 -10.72 38.93
C ILE A 44 6.31 -9.68 39.66
N ILE A 45 6.54 -8.51 39.05
CA ILE A 45 7.27 -7.40 39.68
C ILE A 45 6.51 -6.92 40.93
N LEU A 46 5.20 -6.74 40.82
CA LEU A 46 4.35 -6.32 41.93
C LEU A 46 4.38 -7.35 43.08
N LEU A 47 4.29 -8.65 42.75
CA LEU A 47 4.40 -9.72 43.72
C LEU A 47 5.77 -9.74 44.42
N SER A 48 6.84 -9.44 43.68
CA SER A 48 8.19 -9.30 44.25
C SER A 48 8.28 -8.12 45.22
N LEU A 49 7.71 -6.96 44.88
CA LEU A 49 7.68 -5.79 45.76
C LEU A 49 6.88 -6.07 47.04
N LEU A 50 5.72 -6.74 46.92
CA LEU A 50 4.94 -7.16 48.09
C LEU A 50 5.74 -8.14 48.95
N ALA A 51 6.42 -9.12 48.35
CA ALA A 51 7.25 -10.07 49.10
C ALA A 51 8.39 -9.39 49.86
N ASP A 52 8.96 -8.31 49.31
CA ASP A 52 9.98 -7.50 49.99
C ASP A 52 9.38 -6.69 51.15
N VAL A 53 8.23 -6.03 50.94
CA VAL A 53 7.55 -5.24 51.98
C VAL A 53 7.09 -6.12 53.16
N PHE A 54 6.59 -7.32 52.88
CA PHE A 54 6.12 -8.27 53.90
C PHE A 54 7.22 -9.20 54.44
N HIS A 55 8.49 -9.02 54.00
CA HIS A 55 9.63 -9.86 54.40
C HIS A 55 9.38 -11.37 54.25
N LEU A 56 8.74 -11.79 53.15
CA LEU A 56 8.40 -13.19 52.89
C LEU A 56 9.61 -13.95 52.31
N SER A 57 10.52 -14.41 53.18
CA SER A 57 11.81 -15.01 52.78
C SER A 57 11.69 -16.20 51.81
N MET A 58 10.69 -17.07 51.98
CA MET A 58 10.46 -18.21 51.08
C MET A 58 10.00 -17.77 49.69
N VAL A 59 9.14 -16.75 49.63
CA VAL A 59 8.65 -16.20 48.36
C VAL A 59 9.77 -15.46 47.64
N GLN A 60 10.60 -14.71 48.38
CA GLN A 60 11.78 -14.05 47.82
C GLN A 60 12.77 -15.06 47.23
N TRP A 61 13.07 -16.15 47.93
CA TRP A 61 13.94 -17.22 47.43
C TRP A 61 13.38 -17.89 46.17
N LEU A 62 12.07 -18.16 46.15
CA LEU A 62 11.39 -18.75 44.99
C LEU A 62 11.42 -17.80 43.79
N LEU A 63 11.06 -16.53 43.98
CA LEU A 63 11.07 -15.50 42.94
C LEU A 63 12.49 -15.25 42.41
N ALA A 64 13.52 -15.28 43.26
CA ALA A 64 14.91 -15.14 42.86
C ALA A 64 15.36 -16.31 41.97
N SER A 65 15.00 -17.56 42.33
CA SER A 65 15.29 -18.73 41.50
C SER A 65 14.56 -18.69 40.16
N LEU A 66 13.30 -18.25 40.18
CA LEU A 66 12.48 -18.10 38.98
C LEU A 66 12.94 -16.95 38.09
N ARG A 67 13.57 -15.89 38.63
CA ARG A 67 14.02 -14.71 37.87
C ARG A 67 14.92 -15.09 36.69
N THR A 68 15.89 -15.97 36.92
CA THR A 68 16.84 -16.38 35.87
C THR A 68 16.13 -17.13 34.75
N VAL A 69 15.22 -18.06 35.09
CA VAL A 69 14.41 -18.80 34.12
C VAL A 69 13.46 -17.87 33.37
N TRP A 70 12.86 -16.90 34.08
CA TRP A 70 11.94 -15.91 33.53
C TRP A 70 12.59 -15.00 32.51
N VAL A 71 13.81 -14.50 32.76
CA VAL A 71 14.51 -13.63 31.79
C VAL A 71 14.76 -14.37 30.48
N VAL A 72 15.19 -15.63 30.54
CA VAL A 72 15.43 -16.45 29.35
C VAL A 72 14.12 -16.78 28.64
N ALA A 73 13.09 -17.23 29.38
CA ALA A 73 11.78 -17.53 28.81
C ALA A 73 11.14 -16.29 28.16
N PHE A 74 11.24 -15.13 28.82
CA PHE A 74 10.78 -13.85 28.31
C PHE A 74 11.49 -13.51 26.99
N LEU A 75 12.83 -13.62 26.94
CA LEU A 75 13.58 -13.34 25.72
C LEU A 75 13.16 -14.24 24.55
N ILE A 76 12.95 -15.53 24.79
CA ILE A 76 12.51 -16.50 23.77
C ILE A 76 11.10 -16.15 23.29
N ILE A 77 10.19 -15.86 24.22
CA ILE A 77 8.78 -15.53 23.91
C ILE A 77 8.69 -14.19 23.17
N PHE A 78 9.50 -13.19 23.53
CA PHE A 78 9.53 -11.86 22.91
C PHE A 78 10.44 -11.78 21.67
N GLN A 79 11.17 -12.86 21.34
CA GLN A 79 12.05 -12.89 20.18
C GLN A 79 11.32 -12.51 18.87
N PRO A 80 10.08 -12.98 18.59
CA PRO A 80 9.34 -12.58 17.40
C PRO A 80 9.03 -11.08 17.37
N GLU A 81 8.66 -10.48 18.51
CA GLU A 81 8.32 -9.07 18.62
C GLU A 81 9.54 -8.17 18.47
N LEU A 82 10.67 -8.52 19.10
CA LEU A 82 11.93 -7.78 18.95
C LEU A 82 12.41 -7.81 17.50
N ARG A 83 12.30 -8.97 16.84
CA ARG A 83 12.61 -9.11 15.42
C ARG A 83 11.72 -8.21 14.56
N ARG A 84 10.41 -8.15 14.85
CA ARG A 84 9.45 -7.30 14.14
C ARG A 84 9.70 -5.81 14.37
N GLY A 85 10.02 -5.40 15.60
CA GLY A 85 10.35 -4.01 15.91
C GLY A 85 11.64 -3.55 15.23
N LEU A 86 12.67 -4.39 15.21
CA LEU A 86 13.94 -4.10 14.54
C LEU A 86 13.79 -4.10 13.01
N SER A 87 12.98 -4.98 12.43
CA SER A 87 12.72 -4.96 10.99
C SER A 87 11.97 -3.70 10.55
N MET A 88 11.07 -3.18 11.40
CA MET A 88 10.41 -1.89 11.19
C MET A 88 11.39 -0.71 11.30
N MET A 89 12.34 -0.76 12.23
CA MET A 89 13.29 0.33 12.49
C MET A 89 14.49 0.35 11.52
N GLY A 90 14.88 -0.79 10.95
CA GLY A 90 16.01 -0.92 10.01
C GLY A 90 15.76 -0.32 8.62
N ASN A 91 14.55 0.14 8.32
CA ASN A 91 14.18 0.64 7.00
C ASN A 91 14.18 2.18 6.98
N SER A 92 15.38 2.78 6.95
CA SER A 92 15.51 4.20 6.64
C SER A 92 15.00 4.46 5.22
N LYS A 93 14.35 5.62 5.05
CA LYS A 93 13.69 6.15 3.83
C LYS A 93 14.56 6.16 2.55
N LEU A 94 15.81 5.73 2.61
CA LEU A 94 16.81 5.79 1.55
C LEU A 94 16.83 4.57 0.62
N PHE A 95 16.42 3.38 1.07
CA PHE A 95 16.52 2.15 0.24
C PHE A 95 15.40 1.99 -0.79
N LYS A 96 14.28 2.71 -0.65
CA LYS A 96 13.10 2.61 -1.53
C LYS A 96 13.21 3.39 -2.85
N ARG A 97 14.26 4.20 -3.04
CA ARG A 97 14.39 5.06 -4.23
C ARG A 97 14.90 4.33 -5.48
N VAL A 98 15.47 3.13 -5.35
CA VAL A 98 16.11 2.40 -6.47
C VAL A 98 15.15 1.47 -7.23
N PHE A 99 14.01 1.08 -6.65
CA PHE A 99 13.04 0.16 -7.28
C PHE A 99 11.91 0.85 -8.07
N LYS A 100 11.95 2.18 -8.20
CA LYS A 100 10.83 3.05 -8.63
C LYS A 100 10.44 2.97 -10.13
N LEU A 101 11.16 2.21 -10.96
CA LEU A 101 10.88 2.13 -12.41
C LEU A 101 10.11 0.87 -12.84
N GLN A 102 9.97 -0.14 -11.98
CA GLN A 102 9.33 -1.42 -12.35
C GLN A 102 7.91 -1.60 -11.80
N GLU A 103 7.55 -0.90 -10.72
CA GLU A 103 6.27 -1.03 -10.00
C GLU A 103 5.01 -0.75 -10.85
N ALA A 104 5.11 0.07 -11.90
CA ALA A 104 3.93 0.42 -12.72
C ALA A 104 3.43 -0.76 -13.59
N SER A 105 4.30 -1.70 -13.95
CA SER A 105 3.94 -2.82 -14.83
C SER A 105 3.20 -3.93 -14.09
N HIS A 106 3.56 -4.18 -12.83
CA HIS A 106 3.08 -5.33 -12.04
C HIS A 106 1.64 -5.16 -11.58
N LEU A 107 1.24 -3.91 -11.32
CA LEU A 107 -0.11 -3.57 -10.93
C LEU A 107 -1.13 -3.80 -12.05
N GLY A 108 -0.73 -3.56 -13.30
CA GLY A 108 -1.59 -3.80 -14.46
C GLY A 108 -1.92 -5.28 -14.60
N GLU A 109 -0.91 -6.15 -14.49
CA GLU A 109 -1.09 -7.61 -14.58
C GLU A 109 -2.05 -8.16 -13.50
N ILE A 110 -1.94 -7.66 -12.26
CA ILE A 110 -2.83 -8.05 -11.16
C ILE A 110 -4.24 -7.53 -11.40
N GLU A 111 -4.37 -6.28 -11.84
CA GLU A 111 -5.66 -5.66 -12.16
C GLU A 111 -6.39 -6.45 -13.24
N ASP A 112 -5.71 -6.72 -14.36
CA ASP A 112 -6.27 -7.45 -15.50
C ASP A 112 -6.71 -8.87 -15.08
N ALA A 113 -5.86 -9.59 -14.35
CA ALA A 113 -6.22 -10.90 -13.81
C ALA A 113 -7.43 -10.85 -12.89
N VAL A 114 -7.46 -9.92 -11.93
CA VAL A 114 -8.58 -9.77 -10.98
C VAL A 114 -9.87 -9.44 -11.71
N GLN A 115 -9.83 -8.55 -12.71
CA GLN A 115 -11.00 -8.23 -13.53
C GLN A 115 -11.50 -9.44 -14.32
N ASN A 116 -10.61 -10.22 -14.93
CA ASN A 116 -10.96 -11.38 -15.72
C ASN A 116 -11.52 -12.52 -14.86
N LEU A 117 -10.90 -12.81 -13.71
CA LEU A 117 -11.38 -13.78 -12.72
C LEU A 117 -12.77 -13.40 -12.19
N ARG A 118 -12.97 -12.12 -11.87
CA ARG A 118 -14.27 -11.57 -11.48
C ARG A 118 -15.33 -11.80 -12.56
N LYS A 119 -15.05 -11.45 -13.83
CA LYS A 119 -15.97 -11.64 -14.96
C LYS A 119 -16.37 -13.11 -15.13
N ARG A 120 -15.41 -14.02 -14.93
CA ARG A 120 -15.60 -15.47 -15.00
C ARG A 120 -16.29 -16.07 -13.77
N GLY A 121 -16.39 -15.31 -12.67
CA GLY A 121 -16.95 -15.80 -11.39
C GLY A 121 -16.01 -16.76 -10.66
N LEU A 122 -14.70 -16.60 -10.85
CA LEU A 122 -13.67 -17.41 -10.20
C LEU A 122 -13.11 -16.70 -8.97
N GLY A 123 -12.85 -17.48 -7.92
CA GLY A 123 -12.28 -17.01 -6.67
C GLY A 123 -10.78 -16.88 -6.77
N ALA A 124 -10.24 -15.88 -6.10
CA ALA A 124 -8.81 -15.66 -6.06
C ALA A 124 -8.35 -15.03 -4.76
N ILE A 125 -7.13 -15.32 -4.36
CA ILE A 125 -6.43 -14.63 -3.27
C ILE A 125 -5.01 -14.30 -3.74
N VAL A 126 -4.71 -13.02 -3.90
CA VAL A 126 -3.38 -12.54 -4.26
C VAL A 126 -2.80 -11.76 -3.09
N VAL A 127 -1.64 -12.19 -2.58
CA VAL A 127 -0.93 -11.54 -1.48
C VAL A 127 0.36 -10.93 -2.02
N MET A 128 0.49 -9.62 -1.87
CA MET A 128 1.72 -8.90 -2.22
C MET A 128 2.61 -8.71 -1.00
N GLU A 129 3.80 -9.29 -1.07
CA GLU A 129 4.85 -9.13 -0.08
C GLU A 129 5.37 -7.68 -0.08
N ARG A 130 5.47 -7.11 1.12
CA ARG A 130 6.01 -5.75 1.34
C ARG A 130 7.28 -5.83 2.18
N ASN A 131 7.29 -5.26 3.38
CA ASN A 131 8.50 -5.26 4.21
C ASN A 131 8.63 -6.56 5.03
N SER A 132 7.50 -7.18 5.40
CA SER A 132 7.48 -8.45 6.12
C SER A 132 7.71 -9.61 5.17
N GLN A 133 8.71 -10.44 5.46
CA GLN A 133 8.95 -11.65 4.69
C GLN A 133 7.86 -12.69 4.93
N LEU A 134 7.24 -13.17 3.87
CA LEU A 134 6.14 -14.15 3.91
C LEU A 134 6.62 -15.61 3.86
N ARG A 135 7.88 -15.87 4.22
CA ARG A 135 8.54 -17.17 4.04
C ARG A 135 7.77 -18.33 4.66
N GLY A 136 7.24 -18.15 5.87
CA GLY A 136 6.46 -19.19 6.55
C GLY A 136 5.19 -19.61 5.79
N TYR A 137 4.59 -18.70 5.02
CA TYR A 137 3.42 -19.01 4.19
C TYR A 137 3.83 -19.55 2.82
N ILE A 138 4.92 -19.03 2.24
CA ILE A 138 5.49 -19.52 0.98
C ILE A 138 5.81 -21.01 1.07
N GLU A 139 6.40 -21.46 2.19
CA GLU A 139 6.78 -22.86 2.42
C GLU A 139 5.58 -23.82 2.51
N THR A 140 4.36 -23.31 2.68
CA THR A 140 3.13 -24.15 2.68
C THR A 140 2.59 -24.44 1.29
N GLY A 141 2.96 -23.63 0.30
CA GLY A 141 2.50 -23.72 -1.07
C GLY A 141 3.49 -24.41 -2.01
N THR A 142 3.21 -24.34 -3.31
CA THR A 142 4.13 -24.78 -4.36
C THR A 142 4.94 -23.59 -4.86
N LEU A 143 6.27 -23.70 -4.78
CA LEU A 143 7.20 -22.72 -5.33
C LEU A 143 7.07 -22.67 -6.86
N LEU A 144 6.90 -21.46 -7.40
CA LEU A 144 6.80 -21.21 -8.84
C LEU A 144 7.98 -20.41 -9.35
N GLU A 145 8.40 -19.39 -8.60
CA GLU A 145 9.48 -18.46 -8.98
C GLU A 145 9.35 -17.91 -10.41
N SER A 146 8.12 -17.61 -10.83
CA SER A 146 7.80 -17.22 -12.20
C SER A 146 7.53 -15.72 -12.33
N ASN A 147 7.63 -15.17 -13.55
CA ASN A 147 7.20 -13.80 -13.82
C ASN A 147 5.72 -13.60 -13.49
N LEU A 148 5.37 -12.42 -12.99
CA LEU A 148 4.00 -12.01 -12.75
C LEU A 148 3.35 -11.63 -14.08
N THR A 149 2.41 -12.44 -14.55
CA THR A 149 1.55 -12.15 -15.71
C THR A 149 0.10 -12.46 -15.38
N ALA A 150 -0.82 -11.72 -16.00
CA ALA A 150 -2.24 -11.90 -15.78
C ALA A 150 -2.69 -13.33 -16.12
N GLU A 151 -2.19 -13.88 -17.22
CA GLU A 151 -2.54 -15.24 -17.69
C GLU A 151 -2.12 -16.31 -16.68
N LEU A 152 -0.98 -16.13 -16.01
CA LEU A 152 -0.51 -17.10 -15.02
C LEU A 152 -1.37 -17.06 -13.76
N ILE A 153 -1.73 -15.86 -13.28
CA ILE A 153 -2.66 -15.70 -12.15
C ILE A 153 -4.00 -16.36 -12.49
N GLU A 154 -4.54 -16.08 -13.67
CA GLU A 154 -5.79 -16.67 -14.14
C GLU A 154 -5.73 -18.19 -14.24
N THR A 155 -4.61 -18.73 -14.72
CA THR A 155 -4.39 -20.17 -14.87
C THR A 155 -4.36 -20.86 -13.51
N VAL A 156 -3.66 -20.29 -12.53
CA VAL A 156 -3.58 -20.83 -11.17
C VAL A 156 -4.97 -20.94 -10.56
N PHE A 157 -5.80 -19.92 -10.69
CA PHE A 157 -7.15 -19.88 -10.10
C PHE A 157 -8.25 -20.54 -10.95
N THR A 158 -7.93 -21.16 -12.09
CA THR A 158 -8.93 -21.86 -12.92
C THR A 158 -9.11 -23.31 -12.44
N PRO A 159 -10.30 -23.72 -11.96
CA PRO A 159 -10.55 -25.12 -11.60
C PRO A 159 -10.57 -26.04 -12.84
N PRO A 160 -10.19 -27.32 -12.73
CA PRO A 160 -9.80 -28.05 -11.51
C PRO A 160 -8.28 -28.07 -11.25
N SER A 161 -7.60 -26.91 -11.27
CA SER A 161 -6.17 -26.81 -10.95
C SER A 161 -5.87 -27.17 -9.48
N PRO A 162 -4.87 -28.00 -9.14
CA PRO A 162 -4.49 -28.22 -7.74
C PRO A 162 -4.07 -26.96 -6.98
N LEU A 163 -3.67 -25.90 -7.69
CA LEU A 163 -3.15 -24.66 -7.10
C LEU A 163 -4.21 -23.58 -6.85
N HIS A 164 -5.45 -23.79 -7.32
CA HIS A 164 -6.52 -22.79 -7.19
C HIS A 164 -7.02 -22.62 -5.74
N ASP A 165 -6.79 -23.63 -4.90
CA ASP A 165 -7.21 -23.63 -3.51
C ASP A 165 -6.08 -23.11 -2.62
N GLY A 166 -6.12 -21.81 -2.33
CA GLY A 166 -5.11 -21.12 -1.55
C GLY A 166 -4.77 -19.75 -2.13
N ALA A 167 -3.66 -19.20 -1.67
CA ALA A 167 -3.17 -17.88 -2.08
C ALA A 167 -1.98 -17.97 -3.02
N ILE A 168 -1.89 -16.99 -3.92
CA ILE A 168 -0.66 -16.67 -4.63
C ILE A 168 0.10 -15.61 -3.83
N ILE A 169 1.40 -15.81 -3.66
CA ILE A 169 2.30 -14.84 -3.02
C ILE A 169 3.17 -14.20 -4.10
N VAL A 170 3.10 -12.89 -4.20
CA VAL A 170 3.81 -12.06 -5.17
C VAL A 170 4.87 -11.23 -4.45
N ARG A 171 6.10 -11.22 -4.97
CA ARG A 171 7.20 -10.38 -4.51
C ARG A 171 7.73 -9.57 -5.70
N GLY A 172 7.50 -8.26 -5.70
CA GLY A 172 7.87 -7.40 -6.83
C GLY A 172 7.18 -7.85 -8.13
N ASN A 173 7.96 -8.25 -9.13
CA ASN A 173 7.46 -8.76 -10.43
C ASN A 173 7.32 -10.29 -10.50
N GLN A 174 7.39 -10.99 -9.37
CA GLN A 174 7.51 -12.44 -9.38
C GLN A 174 6.41 -13.08 -8.55
N ILE A 175 5.79 -14.10 -9.10
CA ILE A 175 4.97 -15.04 -8.34
C ILE A 175 5.93 -16.04 -7.69
N VAL A 176 6.04 -15.96 -6.36
CA VAL A 176 6.98 -16.79 -5.59
C VAL A 176 6.39 -18.18 -5.39
N ALA A 177 5.12 -18.24 -4.96
CA ALA A 177 4.41 -19.49 -4.71
C ALA A 177 2.90 -19.35 -4.94
N ALA A 178 2.25 -20.49 -5.18
CA ALA A 178 0.80 -20.63 -5.34
C ALA A 178 0.26 -21.75 -4.45
N GLY A 179 -1.05 -21.75 -4.18
CA GLY A 179 -1.69 -22.68 -3.25
C GLY A 179 -1.20 -22.51 -1.80
N CYS A 180 -0.77 -21.31 -1.42
CA CYS A 180 -0.27 -21.03 -0.07
C CYS A 180 -1.42 -20.99 0.94
N ILE A 181 -1.20 -21.59 2.10
CA ILE A 181 -2.15 -21.59 3.21
C ILE A 181 -1.94 -20.32 4.03
N LEU A 182 -3.02 -19.57 4.22
CA LEU A 182 -3.01 -18.32 4.98
C LEU A 182 -3.68 -18.49 6.35
N PRO A 183 -3.27 -17.70 7.35
CA PRO A 183 -3.94 -17.67 8.66
C PRO A 183 -5.33 -17.06 8.52
N LEU A 184 -6.31 -17.60 9.24
CA LEU A 184 -7.66 -17.05 9.26
C LEU A 184 -7.83 -16.11 10.45
N SER A 185 -8.32 -14.90 10.20
CA SER A 185 -8.69 -13.99 11.28
C SER A 185 -9.79 -14.59 12.16
N THR A 186 -9.57 -14.52 13.47
CA THR A 186 -10.53 -14.90 14.51
C THR A 186 -11.39 -13.72 14.98
N SER A 187 -11.24 -12.56 14.34
CA SER A 187 -11.97 -11.36 14.74
C SER A 187 -13.48 -11.57 14.69
N THR A 188 -14.15 -11.25 15.80
CA THR A 188 -15.60 -11.28 15.95
C THR A 188 -16.30 -10.09 15.30
N THR A 189 -15.56 -9.08 14.86
CA THR A 189 -16.09 -7.93 14.13
C THR A 189 -16.44 -8.26 12.67
N LEU A 190 -16.02 -9.44 12.20
CA LEU A 190 -16.39 -9.95 10.89
C LEU A 190 -17.78 -10.61 10.95
N ASP A 191 -18.73 -10.00 10.28
CA ASP A 191 -20.06 -10.54 9.96
C ASP A 191 -20.02 -12.03 9.55
N ARG A 192 -21.02 -12.81 9.95
CA ARG A 192 -21.01 -14.27 9.71
C ARG A 192 -21.04 -14.65 8.23
N SER A 193 -21.43 -13.71 7.36
CA SER A 193 -21.44 -13.90 5.91
C SER A 193 -20.05 -14.00 5.28
N TYR A 194 -18.96 -13.76 6.02
CA TYR A 194 -17.62 -13.82 5.46
C TYR A 194 -17.13 -15.25 5.27
N GLY A 195 -16.97 -15.63 4.00
CA GLY A 195 -16.30 -16.87 3.59
C GLY A 195 -14.83 -16.92 4.00
N THR A 196 -14.25 -18.12 3.92
CA THR A 196 -12.88 -18.43 4.35
C THR A 196 -11.82 -17.55 3.69
N ARG A 197 -11.99 -17.18 2.42
CA ARG A 197 -11.06 -16.30 1.69
C ARG A 197 -10.98 -14.89 2.28
N HIS A 198 -12.10 -14.33 2.72
CA HIS A 198 -12.12 -13.01 3.36
C HIS A 198 -11.40 -13.04 4.71
N ARG A 199 -11.60 -14.13 5.47
CA ARG A 199 -10.90 -14.36 6.74
C ARG A 199 -9.41 -14.56 6.53
N ALA A 200 -9.02 -15.23 5.44
CA ALA A 200 -7.64 -15.46 5.05
C ALA A 200 -6.89 -14.16 4.73
N ILE A 201 -7.47 -13.31 3.87
CA ILE A 201 -6.84 -12.01 3.54
C ILE A 201 -6.78 -11.08 4.75
N LEU A 202 -7.77 -11.14 5.64
CA LEU A 202 -7.72 -10.36 6.87
C LEU A 202 -6.63 -10.90 7.81
N GLY A 203 -6.58 -12.21 8.04
CA GLY A 203 -5.61 -12.82 8.94
C GLY A 203 -4.17 -12.54 8.53
N ILE A 204 -3.85 -12.67 7.24
CA ILE A 204 -2.49 -12.35 6.77
C ILE A 204 -2.16 -10.85 6.95
N SER A 205 -3.15 -9.97 6.80
CA SER A 205 -2.98 -8.52 7.00
C SER A 205 -2.91 -8.10 8.48
N GLU A 206 -3.34 -8.95 9.41
CA GLU A 206 -3.21 -8.75 10.86
C GLU A 206 -1.80 -9.13 11.33
N GLU A 207 -1.25 -10.22 10.78
CA GLU A 207 0.08 -10.73 11.14
C GLU A 207 1.21 -9.96 10.44
N THR A 208 0.97 -9.41 9.25
CA THR A 208 1.98 -8.80 8.38
C THR A 208 1.55 -7.46 7.80
N ASP A 209 2.48 -6.73 7.19
CA ASP A 209 2.20 -5.49 6.44
C ASP A 209 1.82 -5.75 4.96
N ALA A 210 1.60 -7.01 4.59
CA ALA A 210 1.29 -7.41 3.23
C ALA A 210 -0.08 -6.84 2.78
N LEU A 211 -0.18 -6.58 1.47
CA LEU A 211 -1.42 -6.17 0.84
C LEU A 211 -2.07 -7.41 0.22
N ALA A 212 -3.26 -7.78 0.71
CA ALA A 212 -3.96 -8.97 0.25
C ALA A 212 -5.25 -8.60 -0.50
N ILE A 213 -5.46 -9.19 -1.66
CA ILE A 213 -6.64 -8.99 -2.51
C ILE A 213 -7.39 -10.31 -2.59
N ALA A 214 -8.72 -10.27 -2.45
CA ALA A 214 -9.59 -11.41 -2.69
C ALA A 214 -10.66 -11.09 -3.73
N VAL A 215 -10.99 -12.08 -4.55
CA VAL A 215 -12.17 -12.10 -5.42
C VAL A 215 -13.14 -13.16 -4.91
N SER A 216 -14.40 -12.76 -4.69
CA SER A 216 -15.45 -13.68 -4.23
C SER A 216 -16.02 -14.51 -5.38
N GLU A 217 -16.07 -15.83 -5.23
CA GLU A 217 -16.75 -16.75 -6.17
C GLU A 217 -18.26 -16.49 -6.22
N GLU A 218 -18.86 -16.29 -5.05
CA GLU A 218 -20.32 -16.15 -4.92
C GLU A 218 -20.82 -14.79 -5.40
N THR A 219 -20.13 -13.72 -4.99
CA THR A 219 -20.61 -12.35 -5.18
C THR A 219 -19.86 -11.57 -6.26
N ARG A 220 -18.73 -12.10 -6.76
CA ARG A 220 -17.83 -11.41 -7.70
C ARG A 220 -17.34 -10.05 -7.19
N GLN A 221 -17.39 -9.84 -5.88
CA GLN A 221 -16.86 -8.63 -5.24
C GLN A 221 -15.35 -8.75 -5.05
N ILE A 222 -14.67 -7.61 -5.21
CA ILE A 222 -13.25 -7.45 -4.91
C ILE A 222 -13.13 -6.89 -3.51
N SER A 223 -12.29 -7.53 -2.69
CA SER A 223 -11.98 -7.12 -1.33
C SER A 223 -10.48 -6.97 -1.18
N ILE A 224 -10.05 -5.97 -0.42
CA ILE A 224 -8.63 -5.69 -0.13
C ILE A 224 -8.45 -5.65 1.38
N ALA A 225 -7.38 -6.26 1.88
CA ALA A 225 -7.00 -6.23 3.28
C ALA A 225 -5.58 -5.68 3.44
N GLU A 226 -5.42 -4.73 4.35
CA GLU A 226 -4.13 -4.14 4.74
C GLU A 226 -4.18 -3.74 6.22
N ASN A 227 -3.11 -4.04 6.97
CA ASN A 227 -2.96 -3.62 8.38
C ASN A 227 -4.18 -3.97 9.26
N GLY A 228 -4.75 -5.17 9.09
CA GLY A 228 -5.93 -5.64 9.82
C GLY A 228 -7.24 -4.93 9.46
N ARG A 229 -7.27 -4.14 8.37
CA ARG A 229 -8.49 -3.49 7.86
C ARG A 229 -8.92 -4.15 6.56
N LEU A 230 -10.19 -4.55 6.49
CA LEU A 230 -10.82 -5.07 5.29
C LEU A 230 -11.65 -3.98 4.59
N ILE A 231 -11.34 -3.73 3.32
CA ILE A 231 -12.08 -2.87 2.40
C ILE A 231 -12.83 -3.77 1.43
N ARG A 232 -14.13 -3.56 1.30
CA ARG A 232 -15.01 -4.40 0.49
C ARG A 232 -15.55 -3.66 -0.71
N ASN A 233 -15.99 -4.44 -1.69
CA ASN A 233 -16.71 -3.96 -2.84
C ASN A 233 -15.94 -2.83 -3.53
N VAL A 234 -14.63 -3.06 -3.71
CA VAL A 234 -13.76 -2.13 -4.43
C VAL A 234 -14.23 -2.10 -5.87
N ASP A 235 -14.47 -0.89 -6.40
CA ASP A 235 -14.84 -0.73 -7.80
C ASP A 235 -13.68 -1.23 -8.69
N PRO A 236 -13.94 -2.18 -9.61
CA PRO A 236 -12.93 -2.65 -10.55
C PRO A 236 -12.24 -1.53 -11.32
N ASN A 237 -12.96 -0.46 -11.67
CA ASN A 237 -12.40 0.68 -12.40
C ASN A 237 -11.49 1.55 -11.52
N GLU A 238 -11.67 1.50 -10.21
CA GLU A 238 -10.86 2.24 -9.24
C GLU A 238 -9.73 1.39 -8.67
N LEU A 239 -9.72 0.08 -8.93
CA LEU A 239 -8.77 -0.87 -8.36
C LEU A 239 -7.33 -0.41 -8.55
N LYS A 240 -6.96 0.03 -9.76
CA LYS A 240 -5.62 0.56 -10.05
C LYS A 240 -5.24 1.74 -9.16
N GLY A 241 -6.15 2.69 -9.00
CA GLY A 241 -5.95 3.87 -8.17
C GLY A 241 -5.81 3.51 -6.70
N VAL A 242 -6.65 2.58 -6.23
CA VAL A 242 -6.63 2.05 -4.86
C VAL A 242 -5.33 1.30 -4.58
N LEU A 243 -4.90 0.40 -5.47
CA LEU A 243 -3.63 -0.32 -5.34
C LEU A 243 -2.42 0.60 -5.39
N ALA A 244 -2.45 1.60 -6.28
CA ALA A 244 -1.41 2.62 -6.34
C ALA A 244 -1.32 3.40 -5.02
N GLN A 245 -2.44 3.72 -4.37
CA GLN A 245 -2.43 4.40 -3.07
C GLN A 245 -1.80 3.55 -1.94
N PHE A 246 -1.99 2.24 -1.96
CA PHE A 246 -1.43 1.32 -0.97
C PHE A 246 0.08 1.08 -1.16
N LEU A 247 0.55 1.13 -2.41
CA LEU A 247 1.97 0.94 -2.73
C LEU A 247 2.77 2.24 -2.72
N THR A 248 2.13 3.39 -2.90
CA THR A 248 2.80 4.70 -2.81
C THR A 248 2.92 5.15 -1.34
N PRO A 249 4.13 5.42 -0.82
CA PRO A 249 4.32 5.95 0.53
C PRO A 249 3.51 7.24 0.74
N ALA A 250 2.96 7.44 1.94
CA ALA A 250 2.15 8.62 2.28
C ALA A 250 2.87 9.96 2.04
N ASP A 251 4.20 9.99 2.16
CA ASP A 251 5.03 11.19 1.96
C ASP A 251 5.05 11.64 0.48
N ASP A 252 4.99 10.72 -0.49
CA ASP A 252 4.98 11.02 -1.93
C ASP A 252 3.63 11.63 -2.39
N ARG A 253 2.56 11.46 -1.60
CA ARG A 253 1.24 12.05 -1.89
C ARG A 253 1.24 13.55 -1.64
N ALA A 254 1.96 14.00 -0.61
CA ALA A 254 2.15 15.42 -0.32
C ALA A 254 3.02 16.07 -1.41
N GLU A 255 4.11 15.43 -1.81
CA GLU A 255 5.03 15.94 -2.85
C GLU A 255 4.36 16.00 -4.24
N LYS A 256 3.54 15.01 -4.61
CA LYS A 256 2.77 15.04 -5.87
C LYS A 256 1.63 16.07 -5.85
N ALA A 257 0.92 16.21 -4.73
CA ALA A 257 -0.14 17.19 -4.59
C ALA A 257 0.40 18.63 -4.61
N GLU A 258 1.56 18.88 -3.98
CA GLU A 258 2.27 20.15 -4.05
C GLU A 258 2.77 20.43 -5.48
N ALA A 259 3.32 19.43 -6.18
CA ALA A 259 3.78 19.60 -7.56
C ALA A 259 2.64 19.84 -8.57
N GLU A 260 1.46 19.24 -8.36
CA GLU A 260 0.27 19.50 -9.18
C GLU A 260 -0.34 20.87 -8.86
N ALA A 261 -0.36 21.29 -7.59
CA ALA A 261 -0.78 22.63 -7.19
C ALA A 261 0.14 23.72 -7.78
N GLU A 262 1.46 23.51 -7.73
CA GLU A 262 2.45 24.45 -8.29
C GLU A 262 2.38 24.51 -9.83
N ARG A 263 2.05 23.39 -10.50
CA ARG A 263 1.80 23.36 -11.96
C ARG A 263 0.50 24.08 -12.33
N ALA A 264 -0.55 23.93 -11.53
CA ALA A 264 -1.82 24.64 -11.73
C ALA A 264 -1.63 26.16 -11.58
N GLU A 265 -0.90 26.59 -10.56
CA GLU A 265 -0.60 28.01 -10.28
C GLU A 265 0.29 28.66 -11.37
N LYS A 266 1.27 27.92 -11.90
CA LYS A 266 2.09 28.38 -13.04
C LYS A 266 1.30 28.49 -14.34
N ASN A 267 0.24 27.69 -14.51
CA ASN A 267 -0.61 27.74 -15.70
C ASN A 267 -1.60 28.90 -15.67
N THR A 268 -2.22 29.20 -14.53
CA THR A 268 -3.04 30.41 -14.33
C THR A 268 -2.21 31.68 -14.49
N THR A 269 -1.00 31.72 -13.90
CA THR A 269 -0.09 32.88 -14.03
C THR A 269 0.36 33.12 -15.49
N ARG A 270 0.49 32.06 -16.30
CA ARG A 270 0.80 32.18 -17.74
C ARG A 270 -0.38 32.68 -18.57
N LEU A 271 -1.61 32.33 -18.21
CA LEU A 271 -2.83 32.78 -18.88
C LEU A 271 -3.07 34.28 -18.62
N ASP A 272 -2.92 34.73 -17.37
CA ASP A 272 -3.09 36.14 -16.98
C ASP A 272 -2.03 37.06 -17.63
N ARG A 273 -0.81 36.55 -17.84
CA ARG A 273 0.27 37.30 -18.52
C ARG A 273 0.04 37.44 -20.02
N LYS A 274 -0.68 36.51 -20.65
CA LYS A 274 -1.08 36.61 -22.07
C LYS A 274 -2.21 37.62 -22.27
N GLU A 275 -3.08 37.80 -21.29
CA GLU A 275 -4.20 38.74 -21.37
C GLU A 275 -3.80 40.20 -21.08
N LYS A 276 -2.74 40.41 -20.27
CA LYS A 276 -2.19 41.76 -19.95
C LYS A 276 -1.12 42.29 -20.91
N ALA A 277 -0.80 41.57 -21.99
CA ALA A 277 0.14 42.09 -22.98
C ALA A 277 -0.50 43.28 -23.74
N PRO A 278 0.13 44.47 -23.79
CA PRO A 278 -0.45 45.63 -24.45
C PRO A 278 -0.62 45.34 -25.95
N ARG A 279 -1.86 45.48 -26.45
CA ARG A 279 -2.15 45.41 -27.88
C ARG A 279 -1.29 46.46 -28.59
N ALA A 280 -0.45 46.00 -29.52
CA ALA A 280 0.41 46.87 -30.32
C ALA A 280 -0.43 47.94 -31.06
N PRO A 281 0.03 49.20 -31.17
CA PRO A 281 -0.74 50.24 -31.81
C PRO A 281 -0.81 50.00 -33.32
N GLU A 282 -2.03 50.01 -33.87
CA GLU A 282 -2.29 49.99 -35.31
C GLU A 282 -1.58 51.19 -35.97
N ARG A 283 -0.59 50.90 -36.82
CA ARG A 283 0.03 51.90 -37.70
C ARG A 283 -0.98 52.27 -38.80
N LYS A 284 -1.65 53.41 -38.62
CA LYS A 284 -2.19 54.20 -39.73
C LYS A 284 -1.07 55.07 -40.28
N GLU A 285 -0.57 54.79 -41.49
CA GLU A 285 0.04 55.86 -42.30
C GLU A 285 -0.07 55.62 -43.81
N LYS A 286 -0.87 56.53 -44.39
CA LYS A 286 -0.80 57.18 -45.71
C LYS A 286 -0.85 56.37 -47.02
N ALA A 287 -1.97 56.64 -47.69
CA ALA A 287 -2.09 56.79 -49.13
C ALA A 287 -1.04 57.71 -49.76
N GLU A 288 -0.74 57.41 -51.04
CA GLU A 288 -0.86 58.31 -52.19
C GLU A 288 0.41 58.40 -53.06
N ARG A 289 0.37 57.74 -54.23
CA ARG A 289 0.78 58.23 -55.56
C ARG A 289 0.63 57.10 -56.60
N ALA A 290 -0.32 57.29 -57.51
CA ALA A 290 -0.14 57.41 -58.97
C ALA A 290 -0.26 56.03 -59.66
N ASP A 291 -1.43 55.67 -60.18
CA ASP A 291 -2.03 56.08 -61.47
C ASP A 291 -1.29 55.53 -62.70
N SER A 292 -2.09 55.12 -63.68
CA SER A 292 -1.83 54.60 -65.04
C SER A 292 -1.55 53.10 -65.25
N ASP A 293 -2.44 52.50 -66.06
CA ASP A 293 -2.23 51.53 -67.15
C ASP A 293 -2.08 50.04 -66.77
N ASP A 294 -2.64 49.03 -67.44
CA ASP A 294 -3.47 48.89 -68.65
C ASP A 294 -4.05 47.45 -68.60
N ALA A 295 -5.06 47.18 -69.41
CA ALA A 295 -5.74 45.91 -69.60
C ALA A 295 -4.80 44.72 -69.91
N THR A 296 -5.26 43.48 -69.69
CA THR A 296 -5.38 42.45 -70.75
C THR A 296 -6.08 41.18 -70.22
N ILE A 297 -6.95 40.68 -71.08
CA ILE A 297 -7.80 39.48 -71.07
C ILE A 297 -6.98 38.17 -71.02
N GLY A 298 -7.53 37.10 -70.43
CA GLY A 298 -6.95 35.76 -70.58
C GLY A 298 -7.74 34.62 -69.94
N SER A 299 -8.66 34.05 -70.71
CA SER A 299 -9.44 32.84 -70.47
C SER A 299 -8.63 31.53 -70.60
N SER A 300 -8.96 30.49 -69.81
CA SER A 300 -9.15 29.06 -70.22
C SER A 300 -9.22 28.20 -68.95
N SER A 301 -10.34 27.59 -68.54
CA SER A 301 -11.06 26.43 -69.10
C SER A 301 -10.33 25.08 -68.98
N GLY A 302 -10.97 24.15 -68.28
CA GLY A 302 -10.81 22.69 -68.39
C GLY A 302 -10.01 22.06 -67.25
N ASP A 303 -10.31 20.86 -66.76
CA ASP A 303 -11.46 19.97 -66.91
C ASP A 303 -11.30 18.84 -65.88
N GLU A 304 -12.43 18.26 -65.49
CA GLU A 304 -12.70 16.90 -65.01
C GLU A 304 -11.73 16.11 -64.07
N THR A 305 -12.20 15.95 -62.83
CA THR A 305 -12.60 14.71 -62.09
C THR A 305 -11.98 13.31 -62.42
N PRO A 306 -11.91 12.39 -61.41
CA PRO A 306 -10.96 11.27 -61.31
C PRO A 306 -11.54 9.91 -61.75
N PRO A 307 -10.81 8.79 -61.53
CA PRO A 307 -11.40 7.76 -60.65
C PRO A 307 -10.40 6.96 -59.77
N ARG A 308 -10.94 6.37 -58.69
CA ARG A 308 -10.43 5.23 -57.88
C ARG A 308 -10.76 3.89 -58.59
N PRO A 309 -10.58 2.70 -57.95
CA PRO A 309 -9.39 2.03 -57.42
C PRO A 309 -9.21 0.62 -58.05
N ALA A 310 -8.09 -0.07 -57.80
CA ALA A 310 -7.97 -1.50 -58.11
C ALA A 310 -7.22 -2.29 -57.02
N SER A 311 -7.90 -3.35 -56.58
CA SER A 311 -7.48 -4.48 -55.76
C SER A 311 -6.54 -5.44 -56.50
N ALA A 312 -5.62 -6.11 -55.79
CA ALA A 312 -5.05 -7.43 -56.13
C ALA A 312 -4.11 -7.92 -55.01
N THR A 313 -4.49 -8.92 -54.20
CA THR A 313 -4.13 -10.36 -54.28
C THR A 313 -2.73 -10.75 -53.75
N SER A 314 -2.75 -11.54 -52.67
CA SER A 314 -1.85 -12.68 -52.35
C SER A 314 -1.88 -13.75 -53.48
N PRO A 315 -1.03 -14.81 -53.53
CA PRO A 315 -0.43 -15.56 -52.41
C PRO A 315 1.01 -16.13 -52.60
N SER A 316 1.60 -16.62 -51.50
CA SER A 316 2.22 -17.97 -51.32
C SER A 316 2.65 -18.12 -49.86
#